data_AF-A0A7W1ARX5-F1
#
_entry.id   AF-A0A7W1ARX5-F1
#
_cell.length_a   1.000
_cell.length_b   1.000
_cell.length_c   1.000
_cell.angle_alpha   90.00
_cell.angle_beta   90.00
_cell.angle_gamma   90.00
#
_symmetry.space_group_name_H-M   'P 1'
#
loop_
_entity.id
_entity.type
_entity.pdbx_description
1 polymer ?
#
loop_
_entity_poly.entity_id
_entity_poly.type
_entity_poly.pdbx_seq_one_letter_code
_entity_poly.pdbx_strand_id
1 'polypeptide(L)'
;MEHSLTRRTLLAAGLASCLLAFSATAALAATEPYDTPGTTQTGLVPPSPPAAPSPGPSISGSPQVGGVLTGSRGSWASDTSLSSRWLRCNVGASTCETTGDTDLSYNVTPADTGLVIKLRVKGTRSSALGGTATRTADAQTPTIAPASVPGSPPSNVRPPTIQGSVRAGELLTASPGQWTGTAPITFGYAWASCAAPTAASCVARSSARTYRPVAADVGRFLALGVVATNQAGNKGALVFSAAVGKPAARAKALKRLRPFPVVLIGGRVAGRVTTVTRIRLRHLPRGARVSTSCSGRGCPYRRSSSVLRRGSTIRLRRLEGRLAAGLTVVITVRKGNTLGKYTRLRFRRGLAPARVDRCVAPKSPKPVSCR
;
A
#
# COMPACT_ATOMS: atom_id res chain seq x y z
N MET A 1 46.05 27.29 29.73
CA MET A 1 46.75 26.64 28.62
C MET A 1 46.13 27.19 27.33
N GLU A 2 46.39 28.43 26.87
CA GLU A 2 47.69 29.11 26.65
C GLU A 2 48.64 28.19 25.85
N HIS A 3 49.22 28.51 24.67
CA HIS A 3 49.45 29.71 23.85
C HIS A 3 49.42 29.28 22.35
N SER A 4 48.98 30.04 21.35
CA SER A 4 49.52 31.26 20.69
C SER A 4 51.02 31.23 20.31
N LEU A 5 51.28 31.67 19.06
CA LEU A 5 52.45 32.39 18.50
C LEU A 5 52.94 31.73 17.19
N THR A 6 52.67 32.24 15.97
CA THR A 6 53.04 33.50 15.29
C THR A 6 54.52 33.67 14.93
N ARG A 7 54.72 34.32 13.76
CA ARG A 7 55.86 35.12 13.24
C ARG A 7 56.60 34.47 12.05
N ARG A 8 56.97 35.17 10.97
CA ARG A 8 57.15 36.63 10.74
C ARG A 8 57.41 36.93 9.23
N THR A 9 56.81 38.03 8.72
CA THR A 9 57.37 39.15 7.89
C THR A 9 58.38 38.89 6.74
N LEU A 10 58.30 39.53 5.55
CA LEU A 10 58.58 40.96 5.29
C LEU A 10 58.11 41.46 3.89
N LEU A 11 58.01 42.79 3.77
CA LEU A 11 57.57 43.65 2.65
C LEU A 11 58.50 43.72 1.42
N ALA A 12 57.94 44.08 0.24
CA ALA A 12 58.36 45.16 -0.70
C ALA A 12 57.46 45.11 -1.97
N ALA A 13 56.60 46.08 -2.25
CA ALA A 13 56.83 47.30 -3.06
C ALA A 13 57.12 47.06 -4.56
N GLY A 14 56.31 47.64 -5.45
CA GLY A 14 56.64 47.72 -6.89
C GLY A 14 55.46 48.00 -7.82
N LEU A 15 55.23 49.28 -8.11
CA LEU A 15 54.40 49.81 -9.19
C LEU A 15 54.88 49.31 -10.57
N ALA A 16 53.98 49.18 -11.55
CA ALA A 16 54.08 49.85 -12.86
C ALA A 16 53.13 49.24 -13.90
N SER A 17 52.29 50.12 -14.46
CA SER A 17 51.62 50.00 -15.75
C SER A 17 52.59 49.65 -16.88
N CYS A 18 52.16 48.84 -17.85
CA CYS A 18 52.76 48.87 -19.19
C CYS A 18 51.75 48.44 -20.25
N LEU A 19 51.15 49.45 -20.89
CA LEU A 19 50.54 49.39 -22.21
C LEU A 19 51.68 49.24 -23.25
N LEU A 20 51.62 48.22 -24.10
CA LEU A 20 52.46 48.14 -25.29
C LEU A 20 51.64 48.53 -26.52
N ALA A 21 51.74 49.80 -26.86
CA ALA A 21 51.51 50.32 -28.20
C ALA A 21 52.76 50.01 -29.05
N PHE A 22 52.56 49.39 -30.21
CA PHE A 22 53.61 49.22 -31.20
C PHE A 22 53.55 50.40 -32.16
N SER A 23 54.61 51.20 -32.18
CA SER A 23 54.88 52.25 -33.15
C SER A 23 55.76 51.70 -34.27
N ALA A 24 55.47 52.10 -35.51
CA ALA A 24 56.43 52.04 -36.61
C ALA A 24 56.25 53.29 -37.49
N THR A 25 57.41 53.80 -37.88
CA THR A 25 57.74 55.20 -38.13
C THR A 25 57.51 55.61 -39.59
N ALA A 26 57.44 56.93 -39.77
CA ALA A 26 57.14 57.69 -40.98
C ALA A 26 58.09 57.49 -42.18
N ALA A 27 57.57 57.76 -43.38
CA ALA A 27 58.33 58.38 -44.46
C ALA A 27 57.43 59.40 -45.19
N LEU A 28 57.84 60.67 -45.14
CA LEU A 28 57.27 61.79 -45.90
C LEU A 28 57.98 61.86 -47.26
N ALA A 29 57.20 61.89 -48.34
CA ALA A 29 57.61 62.49 -49.61
C ALA A 29 56.41 63.21 -50.23
N ALA A 30 56.61 64.47 -50.57
CA ALA A 30 55.61 65.40 -51.09
C ALA A 30 55.51 65.39 -52.62
N THR A 31 54.51 66.15 -53.13
CA THR A 31 54.28 66.65 -54.52
C THR A 31 53.64 65.63 -55.48
N GLU A 32 52.57 65.88 -56.26
CA GLU A 32 51.74 67.01 -56.70
C GLU A 32 50.36 66.44 -57.15
N PRO A 33 49.30 67.25 -57.37
CA PRO A 33 47.98 66.73 -57.72
C PRO A 33 47.84 66.51 -59.23
N TYR A 34 47.51 65.29 -59.63
CA TYR A 34 46.97 65.02 -60.97
C TYR A 34 45.53 64.55 -60.82
N ASP A 35 44.61 65.34 -61.36
CA ASP A 35 43.20 65.04 -61.51
C ASP A 35 43.02 63.74 -62.29
N THR A 36 42.50 62.71 -61.62
CA THR A 36 41.89 61.55 -62.27
C THR A 36 40.42 61.47 -61.87
N PRO A 37 39.48 61.38 -62.83
CA PRO A 37 38.06 61.36 -62.53
C PRO A 37 37.71 60.16 -61.63
N GLY A 38 37.07 60.48 -60.51
CA GLY A 38 36.71 59.53 -59.47
C GLY A 38 35.92 58.35 -60.01
N THR A 39 36.48 57.16 -59.87
CA THR A 39 35.69 55.94 -59.82
C THR A 39 34.94 55.99 -58.49
N THR A 40 33.63 56.20 -58.51
CA THR A 40 32.78 56.02 -57.34
C THR A 40 32.86 54.56 -56.90
N GLN A 41 33.77 54.25 -55.96
CA GLN A 41 33.63 53.06 -55.15
C GLN A 41 32.36 53.27 -54.32
N THR A 42 31.25 52.72 -54.80
CA THR A 42 30.06 52.51 -53.97
C THR A 42 30.48 51.56 -52.86
N GLY A 43 30.83 52.13 -51.70
CA GLY A 43 31.12 51.35 -50.51
C GLY A 43 29.95 50.42 -50.25
N LEU A 44 30.23 49.12 -50.19
CA LEU A 44 29.25 48.10 -49.85
C LEU A 44 28.72 48.40 -48.44
N VAL A 45 27.54 49.01 -48.33
CA VAL A 45 26.86 49.13 -47.04
C VAL A 45 26.32 47.75 -46.67
N PRO A 46 26.80 47.11 -45.59
CA PRO A 46 26.27 45.82 -45.17
C PRO A 46 24.77 45.96 -44.84
N PRO A 47 23.94 44.93 -45.12
CA PRO A 47 22.52 45.01 -44.80
C PRO A 47 22.31 45.25 -43.30
N SER A 48 21.38 46.12 -42.96
CA SER A 48 20.97 46.30 -41.57
C SER A 48 20.22 45.04 -41.09
N PRO A 49 20.43 44.60 -39.83
CA PRO A 49 19.66 43.47 -39.27
C PRO A 49 18.16 43.79 -39.27
N PRO A 50 17.30 42.76 -39.43
CA PRO A 50 15.86 42.97 -39.44
C PRO A 50 15.37 43.61 -38.12
N ALA A 51 14.29 44.40 -38.21
CA ALA A 51 13.63 44.99 -37.05
C ALA A 51 13.19 43.90 -36.06
N ALA A 52 13.08 44.26 -34.77
CA ALA A 52 12.71 43.32 -33.74
C ALA A 52 11.23 42.96 -33.95
N PRO A 53 10.83 41.69 -33.78
CA PRO A 53 9.46 41.31 -34.00
C PRO A 53 8.52 42.01 -33.03
N SER A 54 7.40 42.52 -33.53
CA SER A 54 6.38 43.20 -32.73
C SER A 54 4.98 42.77 -33.19
N PRO A 55 4.26 41.93 -32.42
CA PRO A 55 4.67 41.30 -31.16
C PRO A 55 5.80 40.27 -31.35
N GLY A 56 6.59 40.05 -30.30
CA GLY A 56 7.64 39.04 -30.25
C GLY A 56 7.11 37.60 -30.30
N PRO A 57 8.00 36.59 -30.37
CA PRO A 57 7.60 35.19 -30.32
C PRO A 57 6.91 34.86 -28.99
N SER A 58 5.99 33.91 -29.02
CA SER A 58 5.28 33.43 -27.84
C SER A 58 5.16 31.92 -27.86
N ILE A 59 5.05 31.31 -26.68
CA ILE A 59 4.80 29.87 -26.52
C ILE A 59 3.50 29.72 -25.75
N SER A 60 2.58 28.92 -26.28
CA SER A 60 1.34 28.52 -25.62
C SER A 60 1.29 27.00 -25.50
N GLY A 61 0.34 26.48 -24.71
CA GLY A 61 0.18 25.05 -24.47
C GLY A 61 0.46 24.66 -23.02
N SER A 62 0.62 23.36 -22.77
CA SER A 62 0.76 22.82 -21.42
C SER A 62 2.22 22.47 -21.12
N PRO A 63 2.92 23.20 -20.23
CA PRO A 63 4.32 22.96 -19.88
C PRO A 63 4.44 21.78 -18.89
N GLN A 64 3.97 20.60 -19.30
CA GLN A 64 4.06 19.35 -18.54
C GLN A 64 4.46 18.21 -19.48
N VAL A 65 5.12 17.19 -18.94
CA VAL A 65 5.49 16.00 -19.73
C VAL A 65 4.25 15.37 -20.39
N GLY A 66 4.35 15.07 -21.69
CA GLY A 66 3.27 14.57 -22.53
C GLY A 66 2.34 15.67 -23.07
N GLY A 67 2.56 16.93 -22.70
CA GLY A 67 1.90 18.10 -23.28
C GLY A 67 2.55 18.53 -24.60
N VAL A 68 1.81 19.31 -25.39
CA VAL A 68 2.31 19.93 -26.62
C VAL A 68 2.44 21.44 -26.39
N LEU A 69 3.60 21.98 -26.76
CA LEU A 69 3.88 23.41 -26.79
C LEU A 69 3.76 23.92 -28.21
N THR A 70 2.98 24.98 -28.42
CA THR A 70 2.82 25.63 -29.71
C THR A 70 3.53 26.97 -29.69
N GLY A 71 4.53 27.09 -30.55
CA GLY A 71 5.31 28.30 -30.76
C GLY A 71 4.69 29.21 -31.82
N SER A 72 4.66 30.51 -31.54
CA SER A 72 4.45 31.55 -32.55
C SER A 72 5.78 32.22 -32.88
N ARG A 73 6.05 32.44 -34.18
CA ARG A 73 7.29 33.09 -34.63
C ARG A 73 7.33 34.59 -34.31
N GLY A 74 6.19 35.19 -33.94
CA GLY A 74 6.03 36.64 -33.84
C GLY A 74 5.90 37.31 -35.22
N SER A 75 5.68 38.63 -35.22
CA SER A 75 5.51 39.40 -36.45
C SER A 75 6.82 40.05 -36.88
N TRP A 76 7.38 39.60 -38.00
CA TRP A 76 8.63 40.10 -38.58
C TRP A 76 8.37 40.92 -39.85
N ALA A 77 9.34 41.74 -40.27
CA ALA A 77 9.26 42.42 -41.55
C ALA A 77 9.17 41.42 -42.72
N SER A 78 8.42 41.76 -43.77
CA SER A 78 8.10 40.87 -44.90
C SER A 78 9.33 40.42 -45.71
N ASP A 79 10.42 41.18 -45.63
CA ASP A 79 11.71 40.89 -46.27
C ASP A 79 12.64 40.00 -45.41
N THR A 80 12.12 39.38 -44.36
CA THR A 80 12.89 38.58 -43.42
C THR A 80 12.56 37.10 -43.56
N SER A 81 13.59 36.30 -43.89
CA SER A 81 13.50 34.84 -43.83
C SER A 81 13.60 34.35 -42.39
N LEU A 82 12.69 33.48 -41.96
CA LEU A 82 12.59 33.02 -40.57
C LEU A 82 13.01 31.57 -40.42
N SER A 83 13.84 31.30 -39.42
CA SER A 83 14.16 29.96 -38.95
C SER A 83 13.82 29.85 -37.46
N SER A 84 13.19 28.76 -37.05
CA SER A 84 12.81 28.49 -35.66
C SER A 84 13.49 27.23 -35.16
N ARG A 85 13.89 27.22 -33.89
CA ARG A 85 14.36 26.01 -33.22
C ARG A 85 14.03 26.01 -31.73
N TRP A 86 13.82 24.82 -31.19
CA TRP A 86 13.61 24.61 -29.76
C TRP A 86 14.92 24.34 -29.02
N LEU A 87 14.96 24.79 -27.77
CA LEU A 87 16.11 24.73 -26.87
C LEU A 87 15.67 24.28 -25.48
N ARG A 88 16.45 23.41 -24.84
CA ARG A 88 16.34 23.01 -23.44
C ARG A 88 17.31 23.80 -22.60
N CYS A 89 16.83 24.48 -21.57
CA CYS A 89 17.66 25.27 -20.69
C CYS A 89 17.47 24.83 -19.24
N ASN A 90 18.57 24.75 -18.48
CA ASN A 90 18.46 24.68 -17.02
C ASN A 90 17.87 25.98 -16.49
N VAL A 91 17.08 25.89 -15.40
CA VAL A 91 16.50 27.07 -14.74
C VAL A 91 17.62 28.01 -14.29
N GLY A 92 17.59 29.25 -14.75
CA GLY A 92 18.62 30.26 -14.44
C GLY A 92 19.94 30.13 -15.21
N ALA A 93 20.09 29.13 -16.08
CA ALA A 93 21.28 29.00 -16.91
C ALA A 93 21.18 29.84 -18.20
N SER A 94 22.31 30.44 -18.58
CA SER A 94 22.48 31.13 -19.86
C SER A 94 22.73 30.16 -21.03
N THR A 95 23.19 28.94 -20.74
CA THR A 95 23.48 27.90 -21.74
C THR A 95 22.29 26.96 -21.92
N CYS A 96 21.90 26.75 -23.18
CA CYS A 96 20.80 25.87 -23.55
C CYS A 96 21.26 24.86 -24.60
N GLU A 97 20.73 23.64 -24.54
CA GLU A 97 20.95 22.57 -25.51
C GLU A 97 19.90 22.66 -26.63
N THR A 98 20.28 22.39 -27.87
CA THR A 98 19.35 22.37 -29.02
C THR A 98 18.63 21.03 -29.11
N THR A 99 17.31 21.03 -29.28
CA THR A 99 16.51 19.79 -29.33
C THR A 99 16.37 19.18 -30.71
N GLY A 100 16.95 19.80 -31.75
CA GLY A 100 16.84 19.38 -33.15
C GLY A 100 15.49 19.70 -33.80
N ASP A 101 14.47 20.01 -33.01
CA ASP A 101 13.12 20.32 -33.48
C ASP A 101 13.03 21.73 -34.07
N THR A 102 12.53 21.82 -35.30
CA THR A 102 12.33 23.06 -36.06
C THR A 102 10.87 23.41 -36.27
N ASP A 103 9.96 22.49 -35.95
CA ASP A 103 8.52 22.70 -36.09
C ASP A 103 8.02 23.68 -35.05
N LEU A 104 6.85 24.27 -35.29
CA LEU A 104 6.21 25.14 -34.30
C LEU A 104 5.48 24.37 -33.20
N SER A 105 5.52 23.04 -33.25
CA SER A 105 4.89 22.16 -32.28
C SER A 105 5.97 21.31 -31.62
N TYR A 106 6.19 21.51 -30.32
CA TYR A 106 7.16 20.72 -29.55
C TYR A 106 6.43 19.81 -28.58
N ASN A 107 6.67 18.50 -28.68
CA ASN A 107 6.14 17.52 -27.74
C ASN A 107 7.06 17.42 -26.51
N VAL A 108 6.52 17.69 -25.34
CA VAL A 108 7.28 17.71 -24.09
C VAL A 108 7.57 16.28 -23.64
N THR A 109 8.85 15.96 -23.51
CA THR A 109 9.32 14.62 -23.16
C THR A 109 9.68 14.50 -21.68
N PRO A 110 9.78 13.29 -21.12
CA PRO A 110 10.23 13.11 -19.72
C PRO A 110 11.60 13.74 -19.41
N ALA A 111 12.48 13.85 -20.42
CA ALA A 111 13.79 14.49 -20.29
C ALA A 111 13.71 15.99 -20.02
N ASP A 112 12.58 16.63 -20.33
CA ASP A 112 12.37 18.06 -20.15
C ASP A 112 11.93 18.42 -18.72
N THR A 113 11.67 17.44 -17.85
CA THR A 113 11.18 17.67 -16.48
C THR A 113 12.15 18.52 -15.67
N GLY A 114 11.66 19.63 -15.11
CA GLY A 114 12.50 20.55 -14.34
C GLY A 114 13.35 21.51 -15.19
N LEU A 115 13.28 21.42 -16.52
CA LEU A 115 13.93 22.33 -17.46
C LEU A 115 12.96 23.43 -17.93
N VAL A 116 13.51 24.45 -18.58
CA VAL A 116 12.76 25.49 -19.31
C VAL A 116 12.95 25.27 -20.80
N ILE A 117 11.85 25.28 -21.54
CA ILE A 117 11.88 25.16 -23.00
C ILE A 117 11.84 26.56 -23.61
N LYS A 118 12.80 26.86 -24.49
CA LYS A 118 12.87 28.12 -25.24
C LYS A 118 12.65 27.89 -26.73
N LEU A 119 11.86 28.75 -27.33
CA LEU A 119 11.71 28.85 -28.79
C LEU A 119 12.57 30.01 -29.26
N ARG A 120 13.62 29.70 -30.03
CA ARG A 120 14.48 30.70 -30.66
C ARG A 120 14.11 30.88 -32.12
N VAL A 121 13.73 32.10 -32.47
CA VAL A 121 13.42 32.51 -33.84
C VAL A 121 14.53 33.40 -34.35
N LYS A 122 15.20 32.99 -35.43
CA LYS A 122 16.24 33.75 -36.11
C LYS A 122 15.69 34.28 -37.43
N GLY A 123 15.57 35.60 -37.51
CA GLY A 123 15.26 36.32 -38.74
C GLY A 123 16.54 36.68 -39.50
N THR A 124 16.57 36.44 -40.80
CA THR A 124 17.71 36.73 -41.68
C THR A 124 17.26 37.60 -42.84
N ARG A 125 17.94 38.73 -43.03
CA ARG A 125 17.74 39.66 -44.14
C ARG A 125 18.97 39.63 -45.04
N SER A 126 18.76 39.43 -46.33
CA SER A 126 19.83 39.38 -47.33
C SER A 126 19.84 40.65 -48.17
N SER A 127 21.04 41.13 -48.55
CA SER A 127 21.22 42.22 -49.51
C SER A 127 21.40 41.67 -50.92
N ALA A 128 20.95 42.42 -51.92
CA ALA A 128 21.21 42.12 -53.34
C ALA A 128 22.71 42.05 -53.68
N LEU A 129 23.57 42.66 -52.85
CA LEU A 129 25.02 42.70 -52.99
C LEU A 129 25.74 41.56 -52.23
N GLY A 130 25.02 40.54 -51.75
CA GLY A 130 25.60 39.32 -51.17
C GLY A 130 25.85 39.32 -49.65
N GLY A 131 25.47 40.38 -48.93
CA GLY A 131 25.54 40.41 -47.46
C GLY A 131 24.32 39.80 -46.76
N THR A 132 24.48 39.29 -45.54
CA THR A 132 23.37 38.82 -44.68
C THR A 132 23.48 39.39 -43.27
N ALA A 133 22.35 39.81 -42.69
CA ALA A 133 22.26 40.25 -41.31
C ALA A 133 21.13 39.52 -40.58
N THR A 134 21.38 39.16 -39.31
CA THR A 134 20.47 38.29 -38.55
C THR A 134 20.11 38.87 -37.19
N ARG A 135 18.88 38.64 -36.74
CA ARG A 135 18.42 38.96 -35.38
C ARG A 135 17.71 37.74 -34.79
N THR A 136 17.94 37.47 -33.51
CA THR A 136 17.28 36.40 -32.75
C THR A 136 16.32 36.96 -31.73
N ALA A 137 15.14 36.35 -31.61
CA ALA A 137 14.19 36.58 -30.54
C ALA A 137 13.81 35.25 -29.89
N ASP A 138 13.71 35.24 -28.55
CA ASP A 138 13.45 34.05 -27.77
C ASP A 138 12.13 34.19 -27.00
N ALA A 139 11.34 33.12 -26.96
CA ALA A 139 10.25 32.94 -26.01
C ALA A 139 10.62 31.79 -25.06
N GLN A 140 10.12 31.82 -23.83
CA GLN A 140 10.41 30.78 -22.84
C GLN A 140 9.15 30.33 -22.10
N THR A 141 9.08 29.04 -21.78
CA THR A 141 8.04 28.49 -20.89
C THR A 141 8.39 28.75 -19.42
N PRO A 142 7.44 28.57 -18.48
CA PRO A 142 7.80 28.21 -17.11
C PRO A 142 8.50 26.84 -17.08
N THR A 143 9.05 26.48 -15.92
CA THR A 143 9.66 25.16 -15.70
C THR A 143 8.66 24.05 -16.00
N ILE A 144 9.10 23.05 -16.76
CA ILE A 144 8.25 21.91 -17.14
C ILE A 144 7.94 21.05 -15.92
N ALA A 145 6.64 20.84 -15.68
CA ALA A 145 6.13 19.97 -14.64
C ALA A 145 6.19 18.48 -15.06
N PRO A 146 6.29 17.54 -14.11
CA PRO A 146 6.10 16.12 -14.41
C PRO A 146 4.69 15.85 -14.96
N ALA A 147 4.52 14.71 -15.65
CA ALA A 147 3.23 14.33 -16.21
C ALA A 147 2.16 14.24 -15.11
N SER A 148 1.01 14.86 -15.34
CA SER A 148 -0.16 14.64 -14.49
C SER A 148 -0.63 13.20 -14.65
N VAL A 149 -0.54 12.39 -13.60
CA VAL A 149 -1.09 11.03 -13.65
C VAL A 149 -2.61 11.11 -13.46
N PRO A 150 -3.43 10.66 -14.42
CA PRO A 150 -4.88 10.73 -14.28
C PRO A 150 -5.38 9.86 -13.11
N GLY A 151 -6.28 10.45 -12.31
CA GLY A 151 -6.95 9.80 -11.20
C GLY A 151 -6.67 10.46 -9.84
N SER A 152 -7.36 9.98 -8.81
CA SER A 152 -7.16 10.39 -7.42
C SER A 152 -6.27 9.38 -6.69
N PRO A 153 -5.23 9.83 -5.96
CA PRO A 153 -4.39 8.93 -5.18
C PRO A 153 -5.20 8.29 -4.03
N PRO A 154 -4.74 7.16 -3.48
CA PRO A 154 -5.46 6.49 -2.41
C PRO A 154 -5.55 7.38 -1.16
N SER A 155 -6.71 7.38 -0.52
CA SER A 155 -6.91 8.08 0.76
C SER A 155 -7.62 7.17 1.76
N ASN A 156 -7.14 7.15 3.01
CA ASN A 156 -7.71 6.30 4.05
C ASN A 156 -8.97 6.96 4.64
N VAL A 157 -10.12 6.30 4.51
CA VAL A 157 -11.39 6.74 5.10
C VAL A 157 -11.64 6.07 6.44
N ARG A 158 -11.25 4.79 6.54
CA ARG A 158 -11.33 4.03 7.78
C ARG A 158 -10.00 3.35 8.04
N PRO A 159 -9.41 3.51 9.24
CA PRO A 159 -8.10 2.97 9.55
C PRO A 159 -8.07 1.44 9.42
N PRO A 160 -6.89 0.87 9.15
CA PRO A 160 -6.71 -0.58 9.18
C PRO A 160 -7.00 -1.13 10.57
N THR A 161 -7.34 -2.42 10.64
CA THR A 161 -7.61 -3.10 11.91
C THR A 161 -6.85 -4.42 12.02
N ILE A 162 -6.43 -4.73 13.25
CA ILE A 162 -5.78 -5.99 13.61
C ILE A 162 -6.86 -6.92 14.19
N GLN A 163 -7.16 -8.02 13.50
CA GLN A 163 -8.14 -9.00 13.95
C GLN A 163 -7.44 -10.19 14.61
N GLY A 164 -8.03 -10.69 15.69
CA GLY A 164 -7.51 -11.82 16.47
C GLY A 164 -7.18 -11.43 17.91
N SER A 165 -6.73 -12.42 18.71
CA SER A 165 -6.26 -12.15 20.07
C SER A 165 -4.78 -11.80 20.03
N VAL A 166 -4.42 -10.60 20.50
CA VAL A 166 -3.04 -10.09 20.50
C VAL A 166 -2.22 -10.80 21.59
N ARG A 167 -1.85 -12.06 21.32
CA ARG A 167 -1.07 -12.94 22.20
C ARG A 167 -0.03 -13.70 21.40
N ALA A 168 1.09 -14.03 22.03
CA ALA A 168 2.11 -14.85 21.39
C ALA A 168 1.56 -16.22 20.95
N GLY A 169 1.85 -16.60 19.70
CA GLY A 169 1.42 -17.83 19.04
C GLY A 169 0.06 -17.76 18.33
N GLU A 170 -0.78 -16.78 18.64
CA GLU A 170 -2.09 -16.61 17.99
C GLU A 170 -1.95 -15.98 16.60
N LEU A 171 -2.86 -16.32 15.68
CA LEU A 171 -2.85 -15.73 14.34
C LEU A 171 -3.58 -14.39 14.35
N LEU A 172 -2.87 -13.33 13.96
CA LEU A 172 -3.43 -12.03 13.69
C LEU A 172 -3.63 -11.84 12.19
N THR A 173 -4.73 -11.20 11.81
CA THR A 173 -5.06 -10.89 10.42
C THR A 173 -5.23 -9.40 10.24
N ALA A 174 -4.51 -8.82 9.28
CA ALA A 174 -4.67 -7.43 8.89
C ALA A 174 -5.91 -7.25 8.01
N SER A 175 -6.74 -6.29 8.38
CA SER A 175 -7.75 -5.71 7.51
C SER A 175 -7.27 -4.34 7.03
N PRO A 176 -7.23 -4.06 5.72
CA PRO A 176 -6.71 -2.81 5.19
C PRO A 176 -7.55 -1.58 5.58
N GLY A 177 -8.78 -1.76 6.06
CA GLY A 177 -9.71 -0.65 6.32
C GLY A 177 -10.51 -0.27 5.08
N GLN A 178 -10.90 1.00 4.97
CA GLN A 178 -11.58 1.53 3.78
C GLN A 178 -10.77 2.65 3.16
N TRP A 179 -10.67 2.62 1.83
CA TRP A 179 -9.87 3.54 1.04
C TRP A 179 -10.69 4.07 -0.14
N THR A 180 -10.50 5.34 -0.44
CA THR A 180 -10.97 5.99 -1.68
C THR A 180 -9.79 6.20 -2.62
N GLY A 181 -10.06 6.52 -3.89
CA GLY A 181 -9.07 6.70 -4.93
C GLY A 181 -9.51 6.04 -6.23
N THR A 182 -8.81 6.33 -7.32
CA THR A 182 -9.06 5.65 -8.60
C THR A 182 -8.66 4.19 -8.52
N ALA A 183 -9.53 3.29 -9.01
CA ALA A 183 -9.29 1.86 -9.05
C ALA A 183 -8.41 1.46 -10.26
N PRO A 184 -7.67 0.34 -10.20
CA PRO A 184 -7.57 -0.60 -9.07
C PRO A 184 -6.63 -0.11 -7.95
N ILE A 185 -7.04 -0.33 -6.69
CA ILE A 185 -6.21 -0.08 -5.50
C ILE A 185 -5.66 -1.42 -4.99
N THR A 186 -4.34 -1.49 -4.83
CA THR A 186 -3.62 -2.64 -4.26
C THR A 186 -3.10 -2.31 -2.87
N PHE A 187 -2.86 -3.34 -2.04
CA PHE A 187 -2.47 -3.16 -0.63
C PHE A 187 -1.20 -3.93 -0.28
N GLY A 188 -0.24 -3.23 0.33
CA GLY A 188 0.91 -3.79 1.03
C GLY A 188 0.73 -3.72 2.55
N TYR A 189 1.28 -4.69 3.27
CA TYR A 189 1.24 -4.76 4.73
C TYR A 189 2.64 -4.71 5.32
N ALA A 190 2.79 -4.13 6.50
CA ALA A 190 4.03 -4.13 7.27
C ALA A 190 3.71 -4.25 8.77
N TRP A 191 4.18 -5.32 9.38
CA TRP A 191 4.13 -5.57 10.81
C TRP A 191 5.45 -5.16 11.45
N ALA A 192 5.38 -4.45 12.56
CA ALA A 192 6.52 -4.13 13.40
C ALA A 192 6.19 -4.31 14.88
N SER A 193 7.21 -4.52 15.70
CA SER A 193 7.11 -4.70 17.16
C SER A 193 7.78 -3.53 17.86
N CYS A 194 7.03 -2.84 18.71
CA CYS A 194 7.37 -1.52 19.23
C CYS A 194 7.43 -1.53 20.75
N ALA A 195 8.44 -0.87 21.33
CA ALA A 195 8.58 -0.79 22.79
C ALA A 195 7.50 0.10 23.41
N ALA A 196 7.05 1.10 22.67
CA ALA A 196 5.95 2.00 22.96
C ALA A 196 5.02 2.07 21.73
N PRO A 197 3.79 2.58 21.83
CA PRO A 197 2.90 2.77 20.67
C PRO A 197 3.33 3.99 19.82
N THR A 198 4.61 4.04 19.43
CA THR A 198 5.23 5.09 18.62
C THR A 198 6.13 4.46 17.55
N ALA A 199 6.08 5.00 16.33
CA ALA A 199 6.78 4.44 15.17
C ALA A 199 8.31 4.39 15.36
N ALA A 200 8.88 5.35 16.09
CA ALA A 200 10.33 5.41 16.35
C ALA A 200 10.87 4.23 17.18
N SER A 201 10.01 3.55 17.95
CA SER A 201 10.41 2.43 18.83
C SER A 201 10.25 1.04 18.18
N CYS A 202 9.85 1.02 16.91
CA CYS A 202 9.41 -0.17 16.20
C CYS A 202 10.56 -0.88 15.48
N VAL A 203 10.53 -2.21 15.52
CA VAL A 203 11.43 -3.10 14.76
C VAL A 203 10.60 -3.91 13.78
N ALA A 204 10.98 -3.92 12.52
CA ALA A 204 10.26 -4.65 11.46
C ALA A 204 10.16 -6.16 11.76
N ARG A 205 9.02 -6.77 11.40
CA ARG A 205 8.73 -8.19 11.63
C ARG A 205 8.31 -8.96 10.39
N SER A 206 7.34 -8.46 9.63
CA SER A 206 6.74 -9.18 8.50
C SER A 206 6.04 -8.23 7.54
N SER A 207 5.94 -8.60 6.27
CA SER A 207 5.12 -7.88 5.26
C SER A 207 3.88 -8.66 4.82
N ALA A 208 3.62 -9.82 5.43
CA ALA A 208 2.45 -10.63 5.11
C ALA A 208 1.17 -10.02 5.67
N ARG A 209 0.02 -10.35 5.04
CA ARG A 209 -1.31 -9.95 5.55
C ARG A 209 -1.60 -10.52 6.95
N THR A 210 -0.95 -11.61 7.32
CA THR A 210 -1.10 -12.24 8.63
C THR A 210 0.21 -12.23 9.40
N TYR A 211 0.12 -12.21 10.72
CA TYR A 211 1.27 -12.27 11.61
C TYR A 211 0.97 -13.13 12.84
N ARG A 212 1.93 -13.96 13.25
CA ARG A 212 1.86 -14.70 14.51
C ARG A 212 2.88 -14.09 15.47
N PRO A 213 2.44 -13.39 16.53
CA PRO A 213 3.36 -12.77 17.46
C PRO A 213 4.23 -13.82 18.14
N VAL A 214 5.51 -13.52 18.29
CA VAL A 214 6.49 -14.44 18.90
C VAL A 214 6.71 -14.11 20.37
N ALA A 215 7.47 -14.95 21.08
CA ALA A 215 7.79 -14.71 22.49
C ALA A 215 8.46 -13.34 22.71
N ALA A 216 9.32 -12.90 21.79
CA ALA A 216 10.00 -11.60 21.84
C ALA A 216 9.06 -10.39 21.67
N ASP A 217 7.80 -10.60 21.25
CA ASP A 217 6.81 -9.53 21.15
C ASP A 217 6.00 -9.35 22.44
N VAL A 218 6.05 -10.30 23.38
CA VAL A 218 5.27 -10.24 24.63
C VAL A 218 5.62 -8.98 25.42
N GLY A 219 4.58 -8.23 25.81
CA GLY A 219 4.72 -6.93 26.50
C GLY A 219 4.99 -5.75 25.58
N ARG A 220 5.26 -5.98 24.29
CA ARG A 220 5.45 -4.94 23.27
C ARG A 220 4.14 -4.65 22.54
N PHE A 221 4.08 -3.53 21.82
CA PHE A 221 2.95 -3.16 20.97
C PHE A 221 3.24 -3.61 19.54
N LEU A 222 2.24 -4.11 18.81
CA LEU A 222 2.39 -4.37 17.38
C LEU A 222 1.90 -3.16 16.60
N ALA A 223 2.72 -2.69 15.66
CA ALA A 223 2.34 -1.73 14.65
C ALA A 223 1.97 -2.47 13.36
N LEU A 224 0.82 -2.11 12.78
CA LEU A 224 0.41 -2.52 11.44
C LEU A 224 0.37 -1.29 10.54
N GLY A 225 1.33 -1.21 9.62
CA GLY A 225 1.31 -0.30 8.48
C GLY A 225 0.59 -0.94 7.30
N VAL A 226 -0.31 -0.18 6.67
CA VAL A 226 -0.95 -0.55 5.41
C VAL A 226 -0.67 0.54 4.38
N VAL A 227 -0.13 0.16 3.23
CA VAL A 227 0.11 1.06 2.11
C VAL A 227 -0.86 0.70 1.00
N ALA A 228 -1.70 1.64 0.61
CA ALA A 228 -2.55 1.54 -0.56
C ALA A 228 -1.83 2.15 -1.77
N THR A 229 -1.94 1.55 -2.95
CA THR A 229 -1.28 2.01 -4.17
C THR A 229 -2.19 1.88 -5.38
N ASN A 230 -2.27 2.94 -6.20
CA ASN A 230 -2.88 2.95 -7.52
C ASN A 230 -1.96 3.70 -8.51
N GLN A 231 -2.40 3.91 -9.75
CA GLN A 231 -1.57 4.60 -10.74
C GLN A 231 -1.23 6.05 -10.35
N ALA A 232 -2.13 6.74 -9.63
CA ALA A 232 -1.94 8.13 -9.21
C ALA A 232 -1.03 8.29 -7.99
N GLY A 233 -0.65 7.19 -7.31
CA GLY A 233 0.33 7.21 -6.22
C GLY A 233 0.03 6.22 -5.10
N ASN A 234 0.61 6.48 -3.93
CA ASN A 234 0.44 5.64 -2.74
C ASN A 234 0.15 6.47 -1.48
N LYS A 235 -0.45 5.81 -0.49
CA LYS A 235 -0.70 6.42 0.82
C LYS A 235 -0.68 5.35 1.91
N GLY A 236 -0.04 5.67 3.03
CA GLY A 236 0.09 4.80 4.20
C GLY A 236 -0.90 5.14 5.31
N ALA A 237 -1.29 4.13 6.08
CA ALA A 237 -2.00 4.26 7.35
C ALA A 237 -1.35 3.34 8.39
N LEU A 238 -1.31 3.78 9.64
CA LEU A 238 -0.67 3.07 10.76
C LEU A 238 -1.66 2.87 11.90
N VAL A 239 -1.67 1.67 12.49
CA VAL A 239 -2.44 1.36 13.70
C VAL A 239 -1.58 0.57 14.67
N PHE A 240 -1.78 0.78 15.97
CA PHE A 240 -1.13 0.00 17.03
C PHE A 240 -2.13 -0.95 17.69
N SER A 241 -1.66 -2.14 18.06
CA SER A 241 -2.40 -3.06 18.93
C SER A 241 -2.29 -2.65 20.39
N ALA A 242 -3.04 -3.33 21.27
CA ALA A 242 -2.67 -3.39 22.69
C ALA A 242 -1.34 -4.17 22.87
N ALA A 243 -0.73 -4.08 24.05
CA ALA A 243 0.48 -4.86 24.35
C ALA A 243 0.21 -6.37 24.20
N VAL A 244 1.16 -7.08 23.58
CA VAL A 244 1.02 -8.51 23.30
C VAL A 244 1.00 -9.30 24.60
N GLY A 245 -0.08 -10.02 24.82
CA GLY A 245 -0.24 -10.89 25.97
C GLY A 245 0.61 -12.16 25.88
N LYS A 246 0.85 -12.79 27.05
CA LYS A 246 1.43 -14.13 27.13
C LYS A 246 0.59 -15.13 26.30
N PRO A 247 1.22 -16.22 25.79
CA PRO A 247 0.52 -17.26 25.07
C PRO A 247 -0.73 -17.70 25.82
N ALA A 248 -1.81 -17.98 25.07
CA ALA A 248 -2.97 -18.58 25.68
C ALA A 248 -2.54 -19.88 26.39
N ALA A 249 -2.92 -20.05 27.65
CA ALA A 249 -2.69 -21.30 28.34
C ALA A 249 -3.34 -22.40 27.50
N ARG A 250 -2.53 -23.33 26.97
CA ARG A 250 -3.02 -24.43 26.15
C ARG A 250 -4.14 -25.10 26.93
N ALA A 251 -5.37 -25.07 26.40
CA ALA A 251 -6.51 -25.65 27.09
C ALA A 251 -6.15 -27.09 27.44
N LYS A 252 -6.01 -27.37 28.75
CA LYS A 252 -5.54 -28.66 29.24
C LYS A 252 -6.42 -29.72 28.59
N ALA A 253 -5.82 -30.58 27.77
CA ALA A 253 -6.54 -31.64 27.08
C ALA A 253 -7.32 -32.42 28.13
N LEU A 254 -8.65 -32.30 28.08
CA LEU A 254 -9.51 -32.89 29.10
C LEU A 254 -9.41 -34.40 28.93
N LYS A 255 -9.01 -35.09 30.01
CA LYS A 255 -8.95 -36.55 30.01
C LYS A 255 -10.34 -37.10 29.68
N ARG A 256 -10.46 -38.02 28.72
CA ARG A 256 -11.74 -38.72 28.43
C ARG A 256 -12.16 -39.55 29.64
N LEU A 257 -13.46 -39.71 29.85
CA LEU A 257 -13.99 -40.71 30.79
C LEU A 257 -13.40 -42.10 30.49
N ARG A 258 -12.82 -42.73 31.51
CA ARG A 258 -12.35 -44.12 31.46
C ARG A 258 -13.05 -44.96 32.54
N PRO A 259 -13.68 -46.09 32.17
CA PRO A 259 -13.98 -46.50 30.80
C PRO A 259 -15.03 -45.56 30.16
N PHE A 260 -15.07 -45.50 28.82
CA PHE A 260 -15.99 -44.61 28.11
C PHE A 260 -17.39 -45.24 28.06
N PRO A 261 -18.45 -44.56 28.55
CA PRO A 261 -19.77 -45.17 28.64
C PRO A 261 -20.34 -45.58 27.28
N VAL A 262 -21.05 -46.70 27.20
CA VAL A 262 -21.75 -47.15 25.98
C VAL A 262 -23.25 -47.18 26.24
N VAL A 263 -24.01 -46.48 25.39
CA VAL A 263 -25.48 -46.53 25.40
C VAL A 263 -25.92 -47.63 24.44
N LEU A 264 -26.49 -48.69 25.01
CA LEU A 264 -27.08 -49.81 24.28
C LEU A 264 -28.60 -49.64 24.28
N ILE A 265 -29.22 -49.69 23.11
CA ILE A 265 -30.67 -49.69 22.95
C ILE A 265 -31.06 -50.86 22.04
N GLY A 266 -32.10 -51.58 22.41
CA GLY A 266 -32.67 -52.68 21.64
C GLY A 266 -34.20 -52.59 21.68
N GLY A 267 -34.83 -53.01 20.58
CA GLY A 267 -36.27 -52.91 20.42
C GLY A 267 -36.72 -53.20 19.01
N ARG A 268 -38.02 -53.02 18.75
CA ARG A 268 -38.65 -53.13 17.44
C ARG A 268 -39.36 -51.83 17.09
N VAL A 269 -39.39 -51.48 15.81
CA VAL A 269 -40.07 -50.29 15.29
C VAL A 269 -41.32 -50.75 14.55
N ALA A 270 -42.49 -50.22 14.90
CA ALA A 270 -43.76 -50.54 14.26
C ALA A 270 -44.60 -49.27 14.07
N GLY A 271 -44.78 -48.83 12.82
CA GLY A 271 -45.58 -47.65 12.50
C GLY A 271 -45.09 -46.38 13.21
N ARG A 272 -45.95 -45.79 14.07
CA ARG A 272 -45.64 -44.56 14.85
C ARG A 272 -45.02 -44.84 16.22
N VAL A 273 -44.82 -46.10 16.58
CA VAL A 273 -44.38 -46.51 17.92
C VAL A 273 -43.10 -47.34 17.83
N THR A 274 -42.15 -47.07 18.70
CA THR A 274 -40.98 -47.92 18.91
C THR A 274 -41.12 -48.65 20.25
N THR A 275 -41.14 -49.97 20.21
CA THR A 275 -41.13 -50.81 21.41
C THR A 275 -39.70 -51.04 21.83
N VAL A 276 -39.24 -50.31 22.85
CA VAL A 276 -37.90 -50.47 23.43
C VAL A 276 -37.93 -51.62 24.42
N THR A 277 -37.24 -52.72 24.10
CA THR A 277 -37.14 -53.90 24.99
C THR A 277 -35.98 -53.77 25.99
N ARG A 278 -34.97 -52.98 25.65
CA ARG A 278 -33.79 -52.78 26.50
C ARG A 278 -33.16 -51.44 26.24
N ILE A 279 -32.84 -50.71 27.30
CA ILE A 279 -31.93 -49.56 27.22
C ILE A 279 -31.00 -49.52 28.43
N ARG A 280 -29.70 -49.68 28.17
CA ARG A 280 -28.67 -49.82 29.20
C ARG A 280 -27.46 -48.94 28.91
N LEU A 281 -26.92 -48.36 29.97
CA LEU A 281 -25.62 -47.69 29.93
C LEU A 281 -24.59 -48.65 30.53
N ARG A 282 -23.61 -49.08 29.74
CA ARG A 282 -22.49 -49.93 30.17
C ARG A 282 -21.22 -49.10 30.36
N HIS A 283 -20.23 -49.68 31.05
CA HIS A 283 -18.91 -49.07 31.25
C HIS A 283 -18.96 -47.69 31.91
N LEU A 284 -19.78 -47.54 32.96
CA LEU A 284 -19.88 -46.29 33.71
C LEU A 284 -18.84 -46.26 34.85
N PRO A 285 -18.01 -45.21 34.94
CA PRO A 285 -17.05 -45.10 36.03
C PRO A 285 -17.73 -44.74 37.36
N ARG A 286 -17.13 -45.21 38.46
CA ARG A 286 -17.48 -44.83 39.84
C ARG A 286 -17.48 -43.31 39.98
N GLY A 287 -18.48 -42.75 40.65
CA GLY A 287 -18.65 -41.32 40.88
C GLY A 287 -19.14 -40.51 39.68
N ALA A 288 -19.50 -41.16 38.57
CA ALA A 288 -20.08 -40.44 37.43
C ALA A 288 -21.55 -40.08 37.68
N ARG A 289 -21.93 -38.85 37.32
CA ARG A 289 -23.32 -38.40 37.28
C ARG A 289 -23.92 -38.76 35.93
N VAL A 290 -24.99 -39.54 35.95
CA VAL A 290 -25.79 -39.87 34.77
C VAL A 290 -27.06 -39.05 34.83
N SER A 291 -27.27 -38.19 33.84
CA SER A 291 -28.49 -37.39 33.70
C SER A 291 -29.19 -37.75 32.40
N THR A 292 -30.47 -38.07 32.50
CA THR A 292 -31.33 -38.37 31.37
C THR A 292 -32.49 -37.39 31.33
N SER A 293 -32.85 -36.91 30.15
CA SER A 293 -34.02 -36.08 29.94
C SER A 293 -34.82 -36.61 28.77
N CYS A 294 -36.14 -36.68 28.93
CA CYS A 294 -37.05 -37.03 27.86
C CYS A 294 -37.95 -35.82 27.58
N SER A 295 -38.09 -35.49 26.30
CA SER A 295 -38.98 -34.43 25.82
C SER A 295 -39.83 -34.94 24.66
N GLY A 296 -41.09 -34.52 24.60
CA GLY A 296 -42.07 -34.94 23.60
C GLY A 296 -43.35 -35.48 24.23
N ARG A 297 -44.40 -35.66 23.42
CA ARG A 297 -45.67 -36.26 23.89
C ARG A 297 -45.43 -37.74 24.23
N GLY A 298 -45.94 -38.20 25.38
CA GLY A 298 -45.75 -39.57 25.84
C GLY A 298 -44.41 -39.87 26.53
N CYS A 299 -43.68 -38.84 26.98
CA CYS A 299 -42.47 -39.05 27.78
C CYS A 299 -42.80 -39.56 29.20
N PRO A 300 -42.16 -40.65 29.66
CA PRO A 300 -42.43 -41.25 30.98
C PRO A 300 -41.86 -40.43 32.15
N TYR A 301 -40.97 -39.46 31.87
CA TYR A 301 -40.44 -38.51 32.84
C TYR A 301 -39.83 -37.31 32.11
N ARG A 302 -39.66 -36.15 32.78
CA ARG A 302 -39.00 -34.98 32.17
C ARG A 302 -37.48 -35.02 32.32
N ARG A 303 -36.99 -35.22 33.54
CA ARG A 303 -35.56 -35.39 33.86
C ARG A 303 -35.36 -36.40 34.97
N SER A 304 -34.25 -37.11 34.93
CA SER A 304 -33.78 -37.99 35.99
C SER A 304 -32.26 -37.91 36.06
N SER A 305 -31.69 -37.73 37.24
CA SER A 305 -30.24 -37.69 37.45
C SER A 305 -29.86 -38.55 38.64
N SER A 306 -28.76 -39.29 38.52
CA SER A 306 -28.21 -40.11 39.60
C SER A 306 -26.68 -40.07 39.58
N VAL A 307 -26.08 -40.16 40.76
CA VAL A 307 -24.62 -40.29 40.91
C VAL A 307 -24.31 -41.75 41.23
N LEU A 308 -23.40 -42.33 40.46
CA LEU A 308 -23.00 -43.72 40.60
C LEU A 308 -22.06 -43.92 41.79
N ARG A 309 -22.53 -44.57 42.85
CA ARG A 309 -21.70 -44.93 44.00
C ARG A 309 -20.67 -46.04 43.68
N ARG A 310 -21.03 -46.97 42.79
CA ARG A 310 -20.14 -48.04 42.27
C ARG A 310 -20.17 -48.05 40.72
N GLY A 311 -19.11 -48.59 40.10
CA GLY A 311 -18.96 -48.63 38.64
C GLY A 311 -19.87 -49.74 38.13
N SER A 312 -20.85 -49.40 37.31
CA SER A 312 -22.00 -50.28 37.10
C SER A 312 -22.61 -50.11 35.72
N THR A 313 -23.56 -50.99 35.42
CA THR A 313 -24.49 -50.86 34.30
C THR A 313 -25.78 -50.26 34.82
N ILE A 314 -26.27 -49.16 34.25
CA ILE A 314 -27.60 -48.61 34.56
C ILE A 314 -28.59 -49.11 33.52
N ARG A 315 -29.73 -49.64 33.98
CA ARG A 315 -30.90 -49.93 33.13
C ARG A 315 -31.91 -48.81 33.27
N LEU A 316 -32.26 -48.15 32.16
CA LEU A 316 -33.26 -47.08 32.15
C LEU A 316 -34.67 -47.67 32.01
N ARG A 317 -35.13 -48.40 33.05
CA ARG A 317 -36.39 -49.16 33.01
C ARG A 317 -37.61 -48.34 32.59
N ARG A 318 -37.66 -47.07 32.99
CA ARG A 318 -38.77 -46.16 32.64
C ARG A 318 -38.87 -45.84 31.14
N LEU A 319 -37.83 -46.12 30.36
CA LEU A 319 -37.82 -45.95 28.90
C LEU A 319 -38.04 -47.29 28.17
N GLU A 320 -38.20 -48.40 28.88
CA GLU A 320 -38.56 -49.69 28.30
C GLU A 320 -40.08 -49.76 28.16
N GLY A 321 -40.57 -50.08 26.96
CA GLY A 321 -41.98 -49.99 26.62
C GLY A 321 -42.23 -49.33 25.27
N ARG A 322 -43.48 -48.93 25.02
CA ARG A 322 -43.93 -48.29 23.77
C ARG A 322 -43.65 -46.78 23.81
N LEU A 323 -42.75 -46.30 22.96
CA LEU A 323 -42.41 -44.88 22.84
C LEU A 323 -42.89 -44.33 21.49
N ALA A 324 -43.59 -43.19 21.53
CA ALA A 324 -44.14 -42.56 20.34
C ALA A 324 -43.05 -41.85 19.49
N ALA A 325 -43.28 -41.76 18.19
CA ALA A 325 -42.50 -40.92 17.29
C ALA A 325 -42.56 -39.44 17.70
N GLY A 326 -41.45 -38.71 17.53
CA GLY A 326 -41.30 -37.32 17.96
C GLY A 326 -40.66 -37.16 19.34
N LEU A 327 -40.60 -38.23 20.13
CA LEU A 327 -39.94 -38.24 21.43
C LEU A 327 -38.41 -38.13 21.28
N THR A 328 -37.78 -37.36 22.15
CA THR A 328 -36.32 -37.20 22.21
C THR A 328 -35.81 -37.52 23.60
N VAL A 329 -34.89 -38.47 23.69
CA VAL A 329 -34.16 -38.81 24.92
C VAL A 329 -32.73 -38.30 24.80
N VAL A 330 -32.28 -37.53 25.78
CA VAL A 330 -30.90 -37.09 25.91
C VAL A 330 -30.31 -37.74 27.15
N ILE A 331 -29.18 -38.42 26.98
CA ILE A 331 -28.43 -39.10 28.03
C ILE A 331 -27.07 -38.44 28.12
N THR A 332 -26.68 -38.02 29.32
CA THR A 332 -25.39 -37.41 29.59
C THR A 332 -24.69 -38.12 30.75
N VAL A 333 -23.40 -38.39 30.60
CA VAL A 333 -22.55 -38.98 31.64
C VAL A 333 -21.38 -38.06 31.89
N ARG A 334 -21.21 -37.60 33.13
CA ARG A 334 -20.22 -36.59 33.52
C ARG A 334 -19.47 -37.03 34.78
N LYS A 335 -18.18 -36.70 34.90
CA LYS A 335 -17.39 -36.94 36.12
C LYS A 335 -16.28 -35.91 36.25
N GLY A 336 -16.31 -35.11 37.32
CA GLY A 336 -15.23 -34.16 37.64
C GLY A 336 -14.73 -33.37 36.43
N ASN A 337 -13.41 -33.28 36.28
CA ASN A 337 -12.73 -32.53 35.21
C ASN A 337 -12.45 -33.37 33.94
N THR A 338 -13.36 -34.29 33.55
CA THR A 338 -13.20 -35.15 32.37
C THR A 338 -14.21 -34.84 31.25
N LEU A 339 -13.87 -35.20 30.01
CA LEU A 339 -14.81 -35.15 28.89
C LEU A 339 -15.90 -36.20 29.09
N GLY A 340 -17.12 -35.69 29.27
CA GLY A 340 -18.37 -36.42 29.42
C GLY A 340 -18.86 -37.06 28.12
N LYS A 341 -19.81 -38.01 28.22
CA LYS A 341 -20.57 -38.52 27.08
C LYS A 341 -21.90 -37.80 26.95
N TYR A 342 -22.31 -37.51 25.72
CA TYR A 342 -23.63 -37.02 25.34
C TYR A 342 -24.21 -37.95 24.25
N THR A 343 -25.40 -38.48 24.48
CA THR A 343 -26.13 -39.28 23.49
C THR A 343 -27.54 -38.73 23.36
N ARG A 344 -27.94 -38.32 22.16
CA ARG A 344 -29.32 -37.95 21.84
C ARG A 344 -29.93 -39.02 20.95
N LEU A 345 -31.11 -39.48 21.34
CA LEU A 345 -31.94 -40.43 20.61
C LEU A 345 -33.27 -39.75 20.26
N ARG A 346 -33.54 -39.55 18.97
CA ARG A 346 -34.81 -39.01 18.48
C ARG A 346 -35.62 -40.13 17.83
N PHE A 347 -36.75 -40.47 18.43
CA PHE A 347 -37.66 -41.50 17.93
C PHE A 347 -38.44 -40.95 16.74
N ARG A 348 -38.50 -41.73 15.64
CA ARG A 348 -39.08 -41.33 14.36
C ARG A 348 -40.13 -42.33 13.92
N ARG A 349 -41.05 -41.91 13.06
CA ARG A 349 -42.07 -42.79 12.49
C ARG A 349 -41.41 -43.76 11.51
N GLY A 350 -41.70 -45.05 11.65
CA GLY A 350 -41.26 -46.12 10.75
C GLY A 350 -39.76 -46.41 10.73
N LEU A 351 -38.94 -45.68 11.51
CA LEU A 351 -37.48 -45.76 11.47
C LEU A 351 -36.90 -45.91 12.87
N ALA A 352 -35.73 -46.54 12.93
CA ALA A 352 -34.94 -46.57 14.15
C ALA A 352 -34.62 -45.14 14.65
N PRO A 353 -34.46 -44.95 15.98
CA PRO A 353 -34.18 -43.65 16.56
C PRO A 353 -32.91 -43.05 15.97
N ALA A 354 -32.98 -41.79 15.51
CA ALA A 354 -31.81 -41.08 15.06
C ALA A 354 -30.87 -40.84 16.26
N ARG A 355 -29.64 -41.32 16.17
CA ARG A 355 -28.65 -41.30 17.24
C ARG A 355 -27.55 -40.29 16.95
N VAL A 356 -27.27 -39.43 17.93
CA VAL A 356 -26.13 -38.49 17.90
C VAL A 356 -25.30 -38.67 19.16
N ASP A 357 -24.07 -39.13 19.00
CA ASP A 357 -23.08 -39.22 20.07
C ASP A 357 -22.10 -38.03 19.99
N ARG A 358 -21.93 -37.32 21.09
CA ARG A 358 -21.00 -36.20 21.25
C ARG A 358 -20.36 -36.24 22.64
N CYS A 359 -19.46 -35.29 22.89
CA CYS A 359 -18.83 -35.12 24.19
C CYS A 359 -19.41 -33.93 24.92
N VAL A 360 -19.22 -33.87 26.23
CA VAL A 360 -19.70 -32.75 27.03
C VAL A 360 -18.66 -32.31 28.05
N ALA A 361 -18.28 -31.04 28.02
CA ALA A 361 -17.21 -30.51 28.87
C ALA A 361 -17.66 -30.41 30.35
N PRO A 362 -16.76 -30.55 31.34
CA PRO A 362 -17.09 -30.49 32.77
C PRO A 362 -18.02 -29.34 33.18
N LYS A 363 -17.72 -28.12 32.69
CA LYS A 363 -18.37 -26.87 33.08
C LYS A 363 -19.42 -26.33 32.07
N SER A 364 -19.68 -27.05 30.98
CA SER A 364 -20.64 -26.57 29.95
C SER A 364 -21.65 -27.66 29.57
N PRO A 365 -22.97 -27.42 29.69
CA PRO A 365 -23.98 -28.40 29.31
C PRO A 365 -24.06 -28.63 27.79
N LYS A 366 -23.43 -27.76 26.98
CA LYS A 366 -23.48 -27.82 25.51
C LYS A 366 -22.62 -28.98 24.97
N PRO A 367 -23.15 -29.80 24.05
CA PRO A 367 -22.39 -30.89 23.45
C PRO A 367 -21.35 -30.35 22.47
N VAL A 368 -20.13 -30.86 22.57
CA VAL A 368 -18.97 -30.53 21.74
C VAL A 368 -18.49 -31.74 20.94
N SER A 369 -17.68 -31.50 19.92
CA SER A 369 -16.96 -32.57 19.22
C SER A 369 -16.07 -33.36 20.19
N CYS A 370 -16.05 -34.69 20.07
CA CYS A 370 -15.15 -35.57 20.82
C CYS A 370 -13.74 -35.60 20.20
N ARG A 371 -13.14 -34.44 19.93
CA ARG A 371 -11.75 -34.37 19.47
C ARG A 371 -10.82 -34.50 20.67
#